data_AF-A0A0J1B3W8-F1
#
_entry.id   AF-A0A0J1B3W8-F1
#
_cell.length_a   1.000
_cell.length_b   1.000
_cell.length_c   1.000
_cell.angle_alpha   90.00
_cell.angle_beta   90.00
_cell.angle_gamma   90.00
#
_symmetry.space_group_name_H-M   'P 1'
#
loop_
_entity.id
_entity.type
_entity.pdbx_description
1 polymer ?
#
loop_
_entity_poly.entity_id
_entity_poly.type
_entity_poly.pdbx_seq_one_letter_code
_entity_poly.pdbx_strand_id
1 'polypeptide(L)'
;MGQWNFRNNLVEMDWRCLGRWVRDCHGDARFGVGGVREFWEALKLKSRDELRLNGSHTEHHKEMPMASEALINQLNEILKHEWTGVAQYSQASFILEGVWREVYAGKFLGDAKESFGHAQLVGEKISALGGVPVATRNEIKQSKNLVEVLEFSRDFEAKAVEMYTQAIELAEPQRSLVVFLEDILKEEQEGVDEYTKLLRDTPASHSAMSGEPVRKSG
;
A
#
# COMPACT_ATOMS: atom_id res chain seq x y z
N MET A 1 -0.19 61.74 -17.62
CA MET A 1 -1.10 61.03 -18.55
C MET A 1 -1.26 59.60 -18.07
N GLY A 2 -2.50 59.14 -17.85
CA GLY A 2 -2.86 57.72 -17.75
C GLY A 2 -2.99 57.13 -16.33
N GLN A 3 -4.21 57.09 -15.79
CA GLN A 3 -4.62 56.13 -14.75
C GLN A 3 -4.70 54.72 -15.35
N TRP A 4 -4.30 53.68 -14.61
CA TRP A 4 -4.65 52.28 -14.90
C TRP A 4 -5.29 51.62 -13.68
N ASN A 5 -6.48 51.09 -13.91
CA ASN A 5 -7.42 50.49 -12.95
C ASN A 5 -7.13 48.98 -12.87
N PHE A 6 -6.82 48.45 -11.69
CA PHE A 6 -6.60 47.02 -11.49
C PHE A 6 -7.94 46.33 -11.15
N ARG A 7 -8.65 45.87 -12.19
CA ARG A 7 -9.70 44.86 -12.05
C ARG A 7 -9.55 43.82 -13.15
N ASN A 8 -9.60 42.57 -12.70
CA ASN A 8 -9.83 41.32 -13.42
C ASN A 8 -8.60 40.50 -13.89
N ASN A 9 -8.69 39.23 -13.48
CA ASN A 9 -8.05 38.02 -13.98
C ASN A 9 -6.71 37.58 -13.34
N LEU A 10 -6.88 36.93 -12.18
CA LEU A 10 -6.13 35.76 -11.74
C LEU A 10 -6.29 34.61 -12.76
N VAL A 11 -5.49 34.58 -13.82
CA VAL A 11 -5.12 33.33 -14.52
C VAL A 11 -3.73 33.55 -15.13
N GLU A 12 -2.69 33.19 -14.38
CA GLU A 12 -1.31 32.83 -14.79
C GLU A 12 -0.35 33.25 -13.67
N MET A 13 0.00 32.29 -12.80
CA MET A 13 1.12 32.48 -11.88
C MET A 13 2.41 32.15 -12.64
N ASP A 14 3.04 33.19 -13.20
CA ASP A 14 4.36 33.08 -13.85
C ASP A 14 5.45 32.86 -12.78
N TRP A 15 6.06 31.67 -12.82
CA TRP A 15 7.18 31.26 -11.96
C TRP A 15 8.42 32.17 -12.06
N ARG A 16 8.47 33.12 -13.01
CA ARG A 16 9.54 34.13 -13.10
C ARG A 16 9.50 35.19 -12.00
N CYS A 17 8.37 35.38 -11.31
CA CYS A 17 8.26 36.37 -10.22
C CYS A 17 8.90 35.93 -8.90
N LEU A 18 8.95 34.63 -8.59
CA LEU A 18 9.59 34.13 -7.36
C LEU A 18 11.13 34.34 -7.39
N GLY A 19 11.74 34.20 -8.58
CA GLY A 19 13.19 34.32 -8.76
C GLY A 19 13.75 35.75 -8.75
N ARG A 20 12.88 36.78 -8.84
CA ARG A 20 13.30 38.19 -8.75
C ARG A 20 13.28 38.70 -7.30
N TRP A 21 12.43 38.14 -6.44
CA TRP A 21 12.38 38.53 -5.02
C TRP A 21 13.58 38.00 -4.22
N VAL A 22 14.06 36.78 -4.53
CA VAL A 22 15.25 36.19 -3.87
C VAL A 22 16.54 36.98 -4.15
N ARG A 23 16.62 37.71 -5.27
CA ARG A 23 17.83 38.46 -5.66
C ARG A 23 17.94 39.83 -4.99
N ASP A 24 16.83 40.43 -4.58
CA ASP A 24 16.81 41.77 -3.94
C ASP A 24 17.15 41.72 -2.43
N CYS A 25 17.27 40.53 -1.83
CA CYS A 25 17.65 40.37 -0.42
C CYS A 25 19.17 40.42 -0.14
N HIS A 26 20.02 40.58 -1.17
CA HIS A 26 21.49 40.55 -1.02
C HIS A 26 22.20 41.90 -1.25
N GLY A 27 21.48 43.02 -1.16
CA GLY A 27 22.08 44.36 -1.17
C GLY A 27 21.82 45.12 0.13
N ASP A 28 22.89 45.37 0.89
CA ASP A 28 22.99 46.32 2.02
C ASP A 28 22.43 45.95 3.42
N ALA A 29 23.32 45.31 4.19
CA ALA A 29 23.81 45.76 5.50
C ALA A 29 22.81 46.07 6.65
N ARG A 30 22.57 45.06 7.50
CA ARG A 30 22.90 45.00 8.96
C ARG A 30 21.94 44.05 9.67
N PHE A 31 22.36 42.80 9.86
CA PHE A 31 21.63 41.83 10.66
C PHE A 31 21.79 42.14 12.16
N GLY A 32 20.83 42.85 12.73
CA GLY A 32 20.50 42.77 14.14
C GLY A 32 19.68 41.50 14.41
N VAL A 33 20.01 40.78 15.49
CA VAL A 33 19.29 39.58 15.94
C VAL A 33 17.87 40.00 16.37
N GLY A 34 16.92 39.98 15.43
CA GLY A 34 15.52 40.38 15.66
C GLY A 34 14.59 40.10 14.47
N GLY A 35 15.11 40.12 13.24
CA GLY A 35 14.27 40.15 12.03
C GLY A 35 13.47 38.88 11.70
N VAL A 36 13.85 37.70 12.20
CA VAL A 36 13.13 36.46 11.86
C VAL A 36 11.77 36.40 12.58
N ARG A 37 11.71 36.84 13.83
CA ARG A 37 10.46 36.85 14.62
C ARG A 37 9.49 37.90 14.10
N GLU A 38 10.01 39.07 13.72
CA GLU A 38 9.22 40.17 13.15
C GLU A 38 8.69 39.81 11.77
N PHE A 39 9.47 39.09 10.96
CA PHE A 39 9.04 38.55 9.67
C PHE A 39 7.89 37.54 9.82
N TRP A 40 8.00 36.60 10.78
CA TRP A 40 6.94 35.64 11.06
C TRP A 40 5.67 36.27 11.65
N GLU A 41 5.80 37.29 12.50
CA GLU A 41 4.65 38.02 13.04
C GLU A 41 3.95 38.89 11.98
N ALA A 42 4.70 39.52 11.07
CA ALA A 42 4.14 40.26 9.95
C ALA A 42 3.38 39.36 8.95
N LEU A 43 3.86 38.13 8.73
CA LEU A 43 3.18 37.11 7.92
C LEU A 43 1.86 36.64 8.56
N LYS A 44 1.86 36.42 9.88
CA LYS A 44 0.62 36.10 10.62
C LYS A 44 -0.40 37.22 10.53
N LEU A 45 0.03 38.48 10.66
CA LEU A 45 -0.86 39.64 10.64
C LEU A 45 -1.50 39.86 9.25
N LYS A 46 -0.73 39.71 8.17
CA LYS A 46 -1.29 39.80 6.81
C LYS A 46 -2.32 38.71 6.52
N SER A 47 -2.08 37.46 6.95
CA SER A 47 -3.08 36.40 6.78
C SER A 47 -4.37 36.69 7.56
N ARG A 48 -4.26 37.32 8.74
CA ARG A 48 -5.38 37.61 9.63
C ARG A 48 -6.25 38.78 9.14
N ASP A 49 -5.66 39.76 8.47
CA ASP A 49 -6.38 40.89 7.89
C ASP A 49 -7.02 40.56 6.53
N GLU A 50 -6.40 39.68 5.72
CA GLU A 50 -7.04 39.12 4.51
C GLU A 50 -8.25 38.23 4.84
N LEU A 51 -8.17 37.46 5.92
CA LEU A 51 -9.28 36.64 6.44
C LEU A 51 -10.49 37.46 6.91
N ARG A 52 -10.32 38.76 7.20
CA ARG A 52 -11.39 39.61 7.75
C ARG A 52 -12.20 40.35 6.67
N LEU A 53 -11.71 40.40 5.42
CA LEU A 53 -12.35 41.10 4.31
C LEU A 53 -13.13 40.17 3.36
N ASN A 54 -12.98 38.85 3.48
CA ASN A 54 -13.71 37.87 2.68
C ASN A 54 -14.62 37.02 3.57
N GLY A 55 -15.72 37.62 4.04
CA GLY A 55 -16.81 36.88 4.66
C GLY A 55 -17.54 35.98 3.66
N SER A 56 -17.87 34.77 4.13
CA SER A 56 -18.87 33.82 3.61
C SER A 56 -18.55 32.92 2.41
N HIS A 57 -17.34 32.35 2.36
CA HIS A 57 -17.24 30.96 1.91
C HIS A 57 -16.94 30.10 3.14
N THR A 58 -17.98 29.47 3.70
CA THR A 58 -17.77 28.26 4.49
C THR A 58 -17.28 27.21 3.50
N GLU A 59 -15.97 27.18 3.24
CA GLU A 59 -15.37 25.99 2.69
C GLU A 59 -15.61 24.90 3.73
N HIS A 60 -16.59 24.04 3.45
CA HIS A 60 -16.54 22.69 3.95
C HIS A 60 -15.27 22.08 3.37
N HIS A 61 -14.11 22.36 3.97
CA HIS A 61 -13.00 21.44 3.94
C HIS A 61 -13.57 20.17 4.53
N LYS A 62 -14.04 19.29 3.66
CA LYS A 62 -14.44 17.94 4.01
C LYS A 62 -13.16 17.33 4.54
N GLU A 63 -12.99 17.39 5.85
CA GLU A 63 -11.94 16.70 6.58
C GLU A 63 -11.98 15.28 6.03
N MET A 64 -10.96 14.88 5.27
CA MET A 64 -10.92 13.53 4.76
C MET A 64 -10.98 12.64 5.99
N PRO A 65 -11.91 11.68 6.05
CA PRO A 65 -12.05 10.85 7.23
C PRO A 65 -10.72 10.14 7.44
N MET A 66 -9.98 10.60 8.45
CA MET A 66 -8.77 9.93 8.89
C MET A 66 -9.21 8.52 9.31
N ALA A 67 -8.57 7.50 8.73
CA ALA A 67 -8.88 6.12 9.11
C ALA A 67 -8.65 5.95 10.62
N SER A 68 -9.42 5.05 11.23
CA SER A 68 -9.17 4.71 12.63
C SER A 68 -7.75 4.17 12.79
N GLU A 69 -7.12 4.46 13.93
CA GLU A 69 -5.81 3.92 14.25
C GLU A 69 -5.81 2.38 14.20
N ALA A 70 -6.92 1.76 14.61
CA ALA A 70 -7.12 0.31 14.51
C ALA A 70 -7.03 -0.20 13.06
N LEU A 71 -7.65 0.49 12.10
CA LEU A 71 -7.59 0.14 10.69
C LEU A 71 -6.17 0.33 10.13
N ILE A 72 -5.49 1.43 10.46
CA ILE A 72 -4.10 1.66 10.03
C ILE A 72 -3.17 0.58 10.57
N ASN A 73 -3.37 0.16 11.83
CA ASN A 73 -2.58 -0.91 12.44
C ASN A 73 -2.85 -2.25 11.73
N GLN A 74 -4.11 -2.58 11.46
CA GLN A 74 -4.47 -3.81 10.74
C GLN A 74 -3.86 -3.82 9.33
N LEU A 75 -3.94 -2.71 8.59
CA LEU A 75 -3.34 -2.60 7.26
C LEU A 75 -1.82 -2.75 7.30
N ASN A 76 -1.16 -2.26 8.36
CA ASN A 76 0.28 -2.47 8.53
C ASN A 76 0.64 -3.92 8.83
N GLU A 77 -0.18 -4.64 9.59
CA GLU A 77 0.02 -6.09 9.77
C GLU A 77 -0.17 -6.83 8.44
N ILE A 78 -1.18 -6.47 7.64
CA ILE A 78 -1.36 -6.99 6.27
C ILE A 78 -0.12 -6.71 5.43
N LEU A 79 0.35 -5.46 5.38
CA LEU A 79 1.54 -5.08 4.61
C LEU A 79 2.78 -5.89 5.03
N LYS A 80 2.95 -6.16 6.32
CA LYS A 80 4.01 -7.01 6.85
C LYS A 80 3.86 -8.46 6.38
N HIS A 81 2.64 -8.97 6.32
CA HIS A 81 2.31 -10.28 5.75
C HIS A 81 2.68 -10.31 4.26
N GLU A 82 2.25 -9.33 3.47
CA GLU A 82 2.57 -9.28 2.03
C GLU A 82 4.08 -9.23 1.75
N TRP A 83 4.84 -8.43 2.50
CA TRP A 83 6.31 -8.45 2.41
C TRP A 83 6.92 -9.80 2.77
N THR A 84 6.26 -10.56 3.65
CA THR A 84 6.65 -11.93 3.97
C THR A 84 6.39 -12.84 2.78
N GLY A 85 5.26 -12.68 2.09
CA GLY A 85 4.89 -13.44 0.89
C GLY A 85 5.90 -13.28 -0.23
N VAL A 86 6.30 -12.03 -0.51
CA VAL A 86 7.37 -11.72 -1.48
C VAL A 86 8.63 -12.54 -1.20
N ALA A 87 9.09 -12.54 0.05
CA ALA A 87 10.30 -13.25 0.44
C ALA A 87 10.11 -14.78 0.46
N GLN A 88 9.00 -15.27 1.00
CA GLN A 88 8.72 -16.69 1.19
C GLN A 88 8.55 -17.40 -0.16
N TYR A 89 7.75 -16.84 -1.06
CA TYR A 89 7.53 -17.42 -2.38
C TYR A 89 8.75 -17.32 -3.29
N SER A 90 9.51 -16.22 -3.21
CA SER A 90 10.81 -16.12 -3.88
C SER A 90 11.75 -17.24 -3.40
N GLN A 91 11.86 -17.41 -2.08
CA GLN A 91 12.70 -18.44 -1.49
C GLN A 91 12.25 -19.84 -1.90
N ALA A 92 10.94 -20.12 -1.90
CA ALA A 92 10.38 -21.39 -2.35
C ALA A 92 10.79 -21.70 -3.80
N SER A 93 10.76 -20.70 -4.69
CA SER A 93 11.25 -20.89 -6.07
C SER A 93 12.76 -21.18 -6.15
N PHE A 94 13.57 -20.51 -5.33
CA PHE A 94 15.02 -20.62 -5.38
C PHE A 94 15.54 -21.98 -4.90
N ILE A 95 14.94 -22.53 -3.85
CA ILE A 95 15.42 -23.74 -3.19
C ILE A 95 14.72 -25.01 -3.65
N LEU A 96 13.68 -24.91 -4.47
CA LEU A 96 12.96 -26.05 -5.00
C LEU A 96 13.91 -26.89 -5.88
N GLU A 97 13.92 -28.20 -5.65
CA GLU A 97 14.78 -29.16 -6.32
C GLU A 97 13.94 -30.34 -6.85
N GLY A 98 14.50 -31.13 -7.78
CA GLY A 98 13.84 -32.30 -8.35
C GLY A 98 12.98 -32.01 -9.59
N VAL A 99 12.33 -33.06 -10.12
CA VAL A 99 11.65 -33.00 -11.43
C VAL A 99 10.48 -32.01 -11.46
N TRP A 100 9.80 -31.84 -10.33
CA TRP A 100 8.66 -30.92 -10.20
C TRP A 100 9.07 -29.44 -10.13
N ARG A 101 10.37 -29.16 -10.00
CA ARG A 101 10.89 -27.78 -10.01
C ARG A 101 10.51 -27.03 -11.28
N GLU A 102 10.55 -27.69 -12.43
CA GLU A 102 10.19 -27.08 -13.71
C GLU A 102 8.72 -26.60 -13.74
N VAL A 103 7.84 -27.28 -12.99
CA VAL A 103 6.42 -26.97 -12.93
C VAL A 103 6.14 -25.85 -11.92
N TYR A 104 6.71 -25.93 -10.71
CA TYR A 104 6.32 -25.05 -9.60
C TYR A 104 7.21 -23.84 -9.38
N ALA A 105 8.48 -23.83 -9.82
CA ALA A 105 9.35 -22.69 -9.59
C ALA A 105 8.82 -21.40 -10.25
N GLY A 106 8.22 -21.52 -11.43
CA GLY A 106 7.56 -20.41 -12.12
C GLY A 106 6.30 -19.92 -11.39
N LYS A 107 5.50 -20.86 -10.85
CA LYS A 107 4.33 -20.53 -10.03
C LYS A 107 4.73 -19.72 -8.79
N PHE A 108 5.68 -20.20 -7.99
CA PHE A 108 6.11 -19.48 -6.79
C PHE A 108 6.70 -18.10 -7.10
N LEU A 109 7.38 -17.90 -8.24
CA LEU A 109 7.77 -16.55 -8.66
C LEU A 109 6.59 -15.68 -9.10
N GLY A 110 5.51 -16.28 -9.61
CA GLY A 110 4.24 -15.61 -9.86
C GLY A 110 3.63 -15.11 -8.56
N ASP A 111 3.48 -16.00 -7.58
CA ASP A 111 2.88 -15.68 -6.27
C ASP A 111 3.71 -14.60 -5.53
N ALA A 112 5.05 -14.67 -5.62
CA ALA A 112 5.92 -13.61 -5.07
C ALA A 112 5.69 -12.22 -5.70
N LYS A 113 5.35 -12.17 -7.00
CA LYS A 113 5.02 -10.92 -7.69
C LYS A 113 3.62 -10.43 -7.31
N GLU A 114 2.70 -11.34 -7.11
CA GLU A 114 1.34 -11.04 -6.67
C GLU A 114 1.36 -10.39 -5.27
N SER A 115 2.03 -11.01 -4.30
CA SER A 115 2.20 -10.40 -2.95
C SER A 115 2.91 -9.05 -3.01
N PHE A 116 3.84 -8.83 -3.96
CA PHE A 116 4.45 -7.51 -4.13
C PHE A 116 3.44 -6.47 -4.65
N GLY A 117 2.56 -6.88 -5.56
CA GLY A 117 1.43 -6.07 -6.03
C GLY A 117 0.51 -5.67 -4.88
N HIS A 118 0.13 -6.62 -4.04
CA HIS A 118 -0.69 -6.36 -2.84
C HIS A 118 0.02 -5.45 -1.85
N ALA A 119 1.30 -5.70 -1.55
CA ALA A 119 2.10 -4.84 -0.69
C ALA A 119 2.14 -3.39 -1.20
N GLN A 120 2.28 -3.19 -2.52
CA GLN A 120 2.24 -1.86 -3.12
C GLN A 120 0.87 -1.19 -2.90
N LEU A 121 -0.22 -1.88 -3.24
CA LEU A 121 -1.59 -1.36 -3.10
C LEU A 121 -1.89 -0.98 -1.65
N VAL A 122 -1.56 -1.85 -0.69
CA VAL A 122 -1.80 -1.63 0.74
C VAL A 122 -0.92 -0.51 1.28
N GLY A 123 0.36 -0.46 0.91
CA GLY A 123 1.28 0.60 1.34
C GLY A 123 0.87 1.99 0.85
N GLU A 124 0.45 2.09 -0.41
CA GLU A 124 -0.13 3.32 -0.97
C GLU A 124 -1.43 3.70 -0.24
N LYS A 125 -2.28 2.71 0.08
CA LYS A 125 -3.52 2.94 0.83
C LYS A 125 -3.28 3.46 2.23
N ILE A 126 -2.35 2.87 2.99
CA ILE A 126 -1.97 3.33 4.33
C ILE A 126 -1.54 4.80 4.28
N SER A 127 -0.68 5.14 3.32
CA SER A 127 -0.19 6.51 3.13
C SER A 127 -1.32 7.48 2.81
N ALA A 128 -2.25 7.09 1.92
CA ALA A 128 -3.42 7.89 1.54
C ALA A 128 -4.40 8.11 2.70
N LEU A 129 -4.45 7.19 3.67
CA LEU A 129 -5.25 7.29 4.89
C LEU A 129 -4.53 8.05 6.02
N GLY A 130 -3.32 8.58 5.75
CA GLY A 130 -2.52 9.36 6.69
C GLY A 130 -1.64 8.55 7.64
N GLY A 131 -1.53 7.24 7.44
CA GLY A 131 -0.61 6.37 8.18
C GLY A 131 0.79 6.32 7.57
N VAL A 132 1.72 5.68 8.28
CA VAL A 132 3.07 5.39 7.77
C VAL A 132 3.16 3.88 7.49
N PRO A 133 3.44 3.45 6.25
CA PRO A 133 3.56 2.03 5.93
C PRO A 133 4.82 1.42 6.53
N VAL A 134 4.68 0.23 7.10
CA VAL A 134 5.79 -0.55 7.63
C VAL A 134 6.66 -1.13 6.51
N ALA A 135 7.97 -1.21 6.75
CA ALA A 135 8.95 -1.77 5.82
C ALA A 135 9.56 -3.10 6.30
N THR A 136 8.97 -3.71 7.33
CA THR A 136 9.41 -4.98 7.92
C THR A 136 8.54 -6.13 7.44
N ARG A 137 9.03 -7.36 7.63
CA ARG A 137 8.30 -8.61 7.34
C ARG A 137 8.35 -9.56 8.53
N ASN A 138 7.52 -10.60 8.50
CA ASN A 138 7.60 -11.72 9.43
C ASN A 138 8.73 -12.70 9.04
N GLU A 139 8.97 -13.68 9.91
CA GLU A 139 9.81 -14.82 9.57
C GLU A 139 9.16 -15.66 8.45
N ILE A 140 9.98 -16.14 7.52
CA ILE A 140 9.50 -17.00 6.43
C ILE A 140 9.56 -18.46 6.86
N LYS A 141 8.61 -19.26 6.37
CA LYS A 141 8.71 -20.72 6.38
C LYS A 141 9.36 -21.19 5.08
N GLN A 142 10.23 -22.18 5.17
CA GLN A 142 10.89 -22.76 3.99
C GLN A 142 11.13 -24.25 4.19
N SER A 143 11.04 -25.01 3.11
CA SER A 143 11.38 -26.43 3.08
C SER A 143 11.88 -26.83 1.70
N LYS A 144 12.61 -27.95 1.62
CA LYS A 144 12.93 -28.62 0.35
C LYS A 144 11.87 -29.64 -0.05
N ASN A 145 10.96 -30.00 0.86
CA ASN A 145 9.85 -30.89 0.57
C ASN A 145 8.72 -30.10 -0.08
N LEU A 146 8.39 -30.42 -1.33
CA LEU A 146 7.36 -29.70 -2.09
C LEU A 146 6.00 -29.74 -1.39
N VAL A 147 5.61 -30.87 -0.79
CA VAL A 147 4.31 -30.98 -0.11
C VAL A 147 4.22 -30.01 1.07
N GLU A 148 5.27 -29.94 1.89
CA GLU A 148 5.36 -28.97 3.00
C GLU A 148 5.30 -27.53 2.49
N VAL A 149 5.97 -27.21 1.38
CA VAL A 149 5.92 -25.87 0.77
C VAL A 149 4.50 -25.53 0.33
N LEU A 150 3.78 -26.46 -0.31
CA LEU A 150 2.39 -26.26 -0.71
C LEU A 150 1.46 -26.07 0.50
N GLU A 151 1.68 -26.81 1.59
CA GLU A 151 0.96 -26.63 2.86
C GLU A 151 1.24 -25.25 3.48
N PHE A 152 2.51 -24.84 3.54
CA PHE A 152 2.89 -23.52 4.01
C PHE A 152 2.25 -22.41 3.18
N SER A 153 2.14 -22.61 1.87
CA SER A 153 1.53 -21.66 0.95
C SER A 153 0.02 -21.55 1.18
N ARG A 154 -0.70 -22.68 1.26
CA ARG A 154 -2.13 -22.69 1.60
C ARG A 154 -2.41 -21.96 2.92
N ASP A 155 -1.61 -22.25 3.96
CA ASP A 155 -1.78 -21.64 5.28
C ASP A 155 -1.44 -20.15 5.26
N PHE A 156 -0.52 -19.73 4.38
CA PHE A 156 -0.15 -18.34 4.18
C PHE A 156 -1.30 -17.55 3.54
N GLU A 157 -1.90 -18.06 2.46
CA GLU A 157 -3.06 -17.41 1.81
C GLU A 157 -4.27 -17.40 2.75
N ALA A 158 -4.51 -18.49 3.48
CA ALA A 158 -5.61 -18.56 4.43
C ALA A 158 -5.48 -17.50 5.53
N LYS A 159 -4.24 -17.21 5.95
CA LYS A 159 -3.98 -16.15 6.91
C LYS A 159 -4.25 -14.76 6.33
N ALA A 160 -3.91 -14.53 5.07
CA ALA A 160 -4.23 -13.28 4.38
C ALA A 160 -5.75 -13.06 4.31
N VAL A 161 -6.52 -14.09 3.94
CA VAL A 161 -8.00 -14.07 3.93
C VAL A 161 -8.56 -13.64 5.28
N GLU A 162 -8.07 -14.20 6.40
CA GLU A 162 -8.48 -13.79 7.75
C GLU A 162 -8.20 -12.30 8.00
N MET A 163 -7.00 -11.84 7.63
CA MET A 163 -6.54 -10.48 7.92
C MET A 163 -7.31 -9.43 7.09
N TYR A 164 -7.56 -9.70 5.82
CA TYR A 164 -8.37 -8.84 4.95
C TYR A 164 -9.84 -8.81 5.38
N THR A 165 -10.40 -9.93 5.81
CA THR A 165 -11.76 -9.98 6.38
C THR A 165 -11.90 -9.05 7.59
N GLN A 166 -10.93 -9.10 8.52
CA GLN A 166 -10.89 -8.19 9.68
C GLN A 166 -10.74 -6.72 9.27
N ALA A 167 -9.93 -6.43 8.24
CA ALA A 167 -9.77 -5.07 7.75
C ALA A 167 -11.06 -4.52 7.13
N ILE A 168 -11.85 -5.36 6.45
CA ILE A 168 -13.15 -5.00 5.89
C ILE A 168 -14.13 -4.59 7.00
N GLU A 169 -14.19 -5.36 8.09
CA GLU A 169 -15.03 -5.02 9.25
C GLU A 169 -14.67 -3.66 9.85
N LEU A 170 -13.36 -3.35 9.92
CA LEU A 170 -12.86 -2.05 10.40
C LEU A 170 -13.07 -0.90 9.42
N ALA A 171 -13.21 -1.20 8.12
CA ALA A 171 -13.39 -0.22 7.07
C ALA A 171 -14.83 0.29 6.98
N GLU A 172 -15.82 -0.44 7.47
CA GLU A 172 -17.22 0.00 7.43
C GLU A 172 -17.43 1.31 8.23
N PRO A 173 -18.24 2.27 7.71
CA PRO A 173 -19.08 2.20 6.52
C PRO A 173 -18.42 2.73 5.22
N GLN A 174 -17.08 2.83 5.13
CA GLN A 174 -16.39 3.40 3.97
C GLN A 174 -16.43 2.47 2.76
N ARG A 175 -17.50 2.55 1.97
CA ARG A 175 -17.76 1.58 0.88
C ARG A 175 -16.63 1.47 -0.15
N SER A 176 -15.97 2.56 -0.51
CA SER A 176 -14.85 2.52 -1.46
C SER A 176 -13.62 1.79 -0.91
N LEU A 177 -13.37 1.88 0.41
CA LEU A 177 -12.30 1.15 1.06
C LEU A 177 -12.66 -0.33 1.19
N VAL A 178 -13.91 -0.64 1.52
CA VAL A 178 -14.41 -2.02 1.55
C VAL A 178 -14.21 -2.70 0.20
N VAL A 179 -14.63 -2.09 -0.91
CA VAL A 179 -14.44 -2.66 -2.25
C VAL A 179 -12.96 -2.89 -2.57
N PHE A 180 -12.10 -1.93 -2.24
CA PHE A 180 -10.65 -2.08 -2.41
C PHE A 180 -10.08 -3.30 -1.67
N LEU A 181 -10.56 -3.56 -0.45
CA LEU A 181 -10.13 -4.72 0.34
C LEU A 181 -10.76 -6.02 -0.16
N GLU A 182 -12.03 -6.00 -0.59
CA GLU A 182 -12.74 -7.14 -1.18
C GLU A 182 -12.06 -7.62 -2.47
N ASP A 183 -11.53 -6.71 -3.29
CA ASP A 183 -10.82 -7.05 -4.53
C ASP A 183 -9.56 -7.87 -4.23
N ILE A 184 -8.76 -7.48 -3.23
CA ILE A 184 -7.55 -8.23 -2.84
C ILE A 184 -7.93 -9.52 -2.11
N LEU A 185 -8.89 -9.47 -1.18
CA LEU A 185 -9.42 -10.66 -0.48
C LEU A 185 -9.83 -11.77 -1.44
N LYS A 186 -10.42 -11.40 -2.58
CA LYS A 186 -10.81 -12.35 -3.62
C LYS A 186 -9.58 -13.06 -4.21
N GLU A 187 -8.51 -12.34 -4.51
CA GLU A 187 -7.25 -12.91 -5.02
C GLU A 187 -6.64 -13.88 -3.98
N GLU A 188 -6.61 -13.48 -2.70
CA GLU A 188 -6.15 -14.35 -1.60
C GLU A 188 -6.97 -15.66 -1.51
N GLN A 189 -8.30 -15.55 -1.64
CA GLN A 189 -9.18 -16.71 -1.59
C GLN A 189 -8.98 -17.63 -2.81
N GLU A 190 -8.72 -17.06 -3.99
CA GLU A 190 -8.34 -17.85 -5.18
C GLU A 190 -7.02 -18.61 -4.94
N GLY A 191 -6.06 -18.00 -4.24
CA GLY A 191 -4.83 -18.65 -3.77
C GLY A 191 -5.08 -19.84 -2.85
N VAL A 192 -5.92 -19.66 -1.81
CA VAL A 192 -6.34 -20.75 -0.91
C VAL A 192 -6.95 -21.92 -1.68
N ASP A 193 -7.86 -21.61 -2.61
CA ASP A 193 -8.55 -22.62 -3.42
C ASP A 193 -7.58 -23.39 -4.31
N GLU A 194 -6.60 -22.69 -4.91
CA GLU A 194 -5.59 -23.29 -5.76
C GLU A 194 -4.69 -24.25 -4.96
N TYR A 195 -4.12 -23.81 -3.85
CA TYR A 195 -3.27 -24.68 -3.03
C TYR A 195 -4.05 -25.85 -2.42
N THR A 196 -5.32 -25.64 -2.09
CA THR A 196 -6.21 -26.73 -1.64
C THR A 196 -6.43 -27.78 -2.72
N LYS A 197 -6.52 -27.39 -4.00
CA LYS A 197 -6.60 -28.34 -5.12
C LYS A 197 -5.29 -29.07 -5.33
N LEU A 198 -4.16 -28.38 -5.25
CA LEU A 198 -2.82 -28.98 -5.38
C LEU A 198 -2.53 -30.03 -4.30
N LEU A 199 -3.03 -29.80 -3.08
CA LEU A 199 -2.87 -30.70 -1.93
C LEU A 199 -3.94 -31.80 -1.86
N ARG A 200 -4.93 -31.82 -2.77
CA ARG A 200 -6.02 -32.77 -2.68
C ARG A 200 -5.54 -34.18 -3.03
N ASP A 201 -5.79 -35.12 -2.13
CA ASP A 201 -5.57 -36.53 -2.41
C ASP A 201 -6.50 -37.02 -3.53
N THR A 202 -5.87 -37.53 -4.59
CA THR A 202 -6.56 -38.15 -5.72
C THR A 202 -6.07 -39.59 -5.87
N PRO A 203 -6.83 -40.47 -6.52
CA PRO A 203 -6.35 -41.82 -6.82
C PRO A 203 -5.02 -41.83 -7.59
N ALA A 204 -4.79 -40.81 -8.43
CA ALA A 204 -3.53 -40.63 -9.16
C ALA A 204 -2.36 -40.22 -8.24
N SER A 205 -2.59 -39.36 -7.23
CA SER A 205 -1.55 -39.02 -6.25
C SER A 205 -1.20 -40.21 -5.37
N HIS A 206 -2.20 -41.02 -4.98
CA HIS A 206 -1.98 -42.25 -4.23
C HIS A 206 -1.13 -43.28 -4.99
N SER A 207 -1.41 -43.53 -6.26
CA SER A 207 -0.61 -44.45 -7.09
C SER A 207 0.82 -43.96 -7.35
N ALA A 208 1.03 -42.65 -7.49
CA ALA A 208 2.35 -42.06 -7.64
C ALA A 208 3.22 -42.19 -6.37
N MET A 209 2.59 -42.20 -5.19
CA MET A 209 3.28 -42.37 -3.90
C MET A 209 3.44 -43.84 -3.49
N SER A 210 2.52 -44.74 -3.86
CA SER A 210 2.59 -46.17 -3.51
C SER A 210 3.35 -47.04 -4.51
N GLY A 211 3.63 -46.53 -5.72
CA GLY A 211 4.26 -47.31 -6.79
C GLY A 211 3.33 -48.37 -7.40
N GLU A 212 2.04 -48.38 -7.06
CA GLU A 212 1.07 -49.32 -7.64
C GLU A 212 0.50 -48.79 -8.97
N PRO A 213 0.35 -49.65 -9.98
CA PRO A 213 -0.14 -49.23 -11.28
C PRO A 213 -1.61 -48.82 -11.18
N VAL A 214 -1.94 -47.65 -11.72
CA VAL A 214 -3.32 -47.15 -11.87
C VAL A 214 -4.14 -48.20 -12.61
N ARG A 215 -5.07 -48.87 -11.91
CA ARG A 215 -6.02 -49.78 -12.53
C ARG A 215 -7.02 -48.96 -13.34
N LYS A 216 -6.97 -49.07 -14.67
CA LYS A 216 -7.98 -48.48 -15.55
C LYS A 216 -9.30 -49.24 -15.34
N SER A 217 -10.26 -48.62 -14.66
CA SER A 217 -11.66 -49.03 -14.70
C SER A 217 -12.22 -48.66 -16.08
N GLY A 218 -12.60 -49.68 -16.84
CA GLY A 218 -13.34 -49.55 -18.10
C GLY A 218 -14.83 -49.32 -17.88
#